data_AF-A0A9Q3JU04-F1
#
_entry.id   AF-A0A9Q3JU04-F1
#
_cell.length_a   1.000
_cell.length_b   1.000
_cell.length_c   1.000
_cell.angle_alpha   90.00
_cell.angle_beta   90.00
_cell.angle_gamma   90.00
#
_symmetry.space_group_name_H-M   'P 1'
#
loop_
_entity.id
_entity.type
_entity.pdbx_description
1 polymer ?
#
loop_
_entity_poly.entity_id
_entity_poly.type
_entity_poly.pdbx_seq_one_letter_code
_entity_poly.pdbx_strand_id
1 'polypeptide(L)'
;MGTPIHNIIYDLWGIISFITQPQSSDQDNWPPFILSSLSKGRNDIFHLELQHLIFHRTKTTHLKSLPTIIHHYKLLPLNPTMKQEYSTLYKEFPSSKSKGPGEFFRNINKLQICCDHHIMLNTIADADLEDQMGRSTQDNSITITQTLVDVETCMMSIKIAHLLKGLLKNKQSKCGPTKLVVHMQWTQFLDLIGIALAHHSILSGKIDGKITAQVQEKALENFFNNPECEVLITSIATAGTGLNITCTNMVYLMVRGPPKFHCDFWT
;
A
#
# COMPACT_ATOMS: atom_id res chain seq x y z
N MET A 1 -12.25 -1.95 15.20
CA MET A 1 -11.25 -1.42 14.23
C MET A 1 -9.86 -1.58 14.83
N GLY A 2 -8.85 -1.87 14.01
CA GLY A 2 -7.46 -2.02 14.49
C GLY A 2 -6.87 -0.70 15.00
N THR A 3 -7.05 0.39 14.24
CA THR A 3 -6.72 1.76 14.64
C THR A 3 -7.94 2.64 14.35
N PRO A 4 -8.62 3.20 15.36
CA PRO A 4 -9.88 3.93 15.14
C PRO A 4 -9.68 5.32 14.54
N ILE A 5 -8.48 5.90 14.63
CA ILE A 5 -8.15 7.20 14.01
C ILE A 5 -7.37 6.91 12.74
N HIS A 6 -8.03 7.10 11.59
CA HIS A 6 -7.37 6.87 10.32
C HIS A 6 -6.59 8.08 9.81
N ASN A 7 -7.01 9.34 10.04
CA ASN A 7 -6.15 10.52 9.83
C ASN A 7 -6.64 11.84 10.48
N ILE A 8 -7.94 12.02 10.77
CA ILE A 8 -8.47 13.28 11.33
C ILE A 8 -9.52 13.05 12.44
N ILE A 9 -9.70 14.05 13.33
CA ILE A 9 -10.64 13.97 14.45
C ILE A 9 -12.10 13.77 14.01
N TYR A 10 -12.43 14.23 12.80
CA TYR A 10 -13.77 14.11 12.23
C TYR A 10 -14.12 12.67 11.87
N ASP A 11 -13.13 11.84 11.51
CA ASP A 11 -13.33 10.41 11.28
C ASP A 11 -13.73 9.72 12.59
N LEU A 12 -13.04 10.08 13.68
CA LEU A 12 -13.34 9.57 15.01
C LEU A 12 -14.74 10.01 15.46
N TRP A 13 -15.11 11.27 15.22
CA TRP A 13 -16.47 11.74 15.47
C TRP A 13 -17.50 10.93 14.68
N GLY A 14 -17.26 10.66 13.39
CA GLY A 14 -18.15 9.83 12.59
C GLY A 14 -18.39 8.43 13.18
N ILE A 15 -17.34 7.82 13.76
CA ILE A 15 -17.46 6.54 14.48
C ILE A 15 -18.27 6.71 15.76
N ILE A 16 -17.96 7.74 16.56
CA ILE A 16 -18.67 8.01 17.82
C ILE A 16 -20.14 8.28 17.54
N SER A 17 -20.47 9.16 16.61
CA SER A 17 -21.84 9.54 16.25
C SER A 17 -22.64 8.34 15.75
N PHE A 18 -22.00 7.43 15.02
CA PHE A 18 -22.63 6.18 14.60
C PHE A 18 -22.99 5.27 15.79
N ILE A 19 -22.13 5.19 16.81
CA ILE A 19 -22.32 4.35 17.99
C ILE A 19 -23.32 4.97 18.98
N THR A 20 -23.18 6.26 19.26
CA THR A 20 -23.90 6.93 20.36
C THR A 20 -25.20 7.61 19.92
N GLN A 21 -25.40 7.81 18.61
CA GLN A 21 -26.55 8.53 18.04
C GLN A 21 -26.85 9.85 18.80
N PRO A 22 -25.89 10.78 18.86
CA PRO A 22 -26.02 12.00 19.64
C PRO A 22 -27.06 12.94 19.03
N GLN A 23 -27.51 13.93 19.81
CA GLN A 23 -28.43 14.94 19.27
C GLN A 23 -27.71 15.79 18.21
N SER A 24 -28.47 16.26 17.22
CA SER A 24 -27.92 16.93 16.02
C SER A 24 -27.06 18.16 16.33
N SER A 25 -27.21 18.78 17.50
CA SER A 25 -26.41 19.91 17.98
C SER A 25 -24.95 19.59 18.30
N ASP A 26 -24.59 18.32 18.47
CA ASP A 26 -23.25 17.92 18.93
C ASP A 26 -22.25 17.79 17.77
N GLN A 27 -22.76 17.64 16.54
CA GLN A 27 -21.93 17.45 15.34
C GLN A 27 -21.01 18.64 15.05
N ASP A 28 -21.49 19.85 15.27
CA ASP A 28 -20.73 21.08 14.97
C ASP A 28 -19.78 21.48 16.11
N ASN A 29 -19.99 20.96 17.32
CA ASN A 29 -19.32 21.44 18.53
C ASN A 29 -18.20 20.52 19.02
N TRP A 30 -18.38 19.19 18.90
CA TRP A 30 -17.42 18.24 19.47
C TRP A 30 -16.05 18.27 18.80
N PRO A 31 -15.92 18.20 17.46
CA PRO A 31 -14.59 18.20 16.82
C PRO A 31 -13.78 19.48 17.10
N PRO A 32 -14.32 20.70 16.98
CA PRO A 32 -13.59 21.92 17.35
C PRO A 32 -13.20 21.97 18.83
N PHE A 33 -14.07 21.51 19.73
CA PHE A 33 -13.79 21.47 21.17
C PHE A 33 -12.59 20.57 21.49
N ILE A 34 -12.57 19.35 20.95
CA ILE A 34 -11.47 18.42 21.16
C ILE A 34 -10.18 18.93 20.53
N LEU A 35 -10.22 19.44 19.29
CA LEU A 35 -9.02 20.03 18.65
C LEU A 35 -8.46 21.20 19.46
N SER A 36 -9.32 22.04 20.04
CA SER A 36 -8.90 23.16 20.88
C SER A 36 -8.27 22.71 22.21
N SER A 37 -8.65 21.55 22.73
CA SER A 37 -8.09 20.99 23.96
C SER A 37 -6.76 20.29 23.69
N LEU A 38 -6.66 19.53 22.59
CA LEU A 38 -5.43 18.89 22.14
C LEU A 38 -4.35 19.92 21.79
N SER A 39 -4.70 21.02 21.12
CA SER A 39 -3.73 22.09 20.81
C SER A 39 -3.19 22.80 22.05
N LYS A 40 -3.92 22.73 23.18
CA LYS A 40 -3.50 23.22 24.50
C LYS A 40 -2.78 22.15 25.34
N GLY A 41 -2.52 20.97 24.79
CA GLY A 41 -1.87 19.86 25.49
C GLY A 41 -2.75 19.14 26.52
N ARG A 42 -4.06 19.38 26.52
CA ARG A 42 -5.02 18.73 27.43
C ARG A 42 -5.51 17.40 26.85
N ASN A 43 -4.62 16.41 26.84
CA ASN A 43 -4.91 15.06 26.34
C ASN A 43 -5.83 14.28 27.29
N ASP A 44 -5.86 14.65 28.57
CA ASP A 44 -6.73 14.10 29.61
C ASP A 44 -8.22 14.20 29.26
N ILE A 45 -8.67 15.35 28.74
CA ILE A 45 -10.06 15.56 28.31
C ILE A 45 -10.43 14.59 27.20
N PHE A 46 -9.52 14.40 26.25
CA PHE A 46 -9.72 13.46 25.15
C PHE A 46 -9.79 12.01 25.65
N HIS A 47 -8.92 11.63 26.59
CA HIS A 47 -8.97 10.30 27.20
C HIS A 47 -10.25 10.07 28.01
N LEU A 48 -10.72 11.05 28.77
CA LEU A 48 -11.93 10.94 29.58
C LEU A 48 -13.19 10.73 28.73
N GLU A 49 -13.30 11.41 27.59
CA GLU A 49 -14.39 11.20 26.63
C GLU A 49 -14.34 9.80 26.01
N LEU A 50 -13.14 9.32 25.68
CA LEU A 50 -12.97 8.04 25.00
C LEU A 50 -12.94 6.84 25.95
N GLN A 51 -12.71 7.01 27.26
CA GLN A 51 -12.47 5.92 28.20
C GLN A 51 -13.63 4.90 28.28
N HIS A 52 -14.85 5.36 28.02
CA HIS A 52 -16.06 4.52 28.05
C HIS A 52 -16.45 3.99 26.67
N LEU A 53 -15.88 4.56 25.60
CA LEU A 53 -16.21 4.24 24.22
C LEU A 53 -15.15 3.37 23.55
N ILE A 54 -13.88 3.51 23.94
CA ILE A 54 -12.75 2.84 23.31
C ILE A 54 -12.02 2.00 24.34
N PHE A 55 -11.97 0.70 24.04
CA PHE A 55 -11.08 -0.22 24.71
C PHE A 55 -9.89 -0.54 23.79
N HIS A 56 -8.69 -0.10 24.18
CA HIS A 56 -7.46 -0.31 23.41
C HIS A 56 -6.44 -1.13 24.20
N ARG A 57 -5.90 -2.20 23.60
CA ARG A 57 -4.82 -3.03 24.18
C ARG A 57 -3.57 -2.92 23.31
N THR A 58 -2.41 -2.74 23.94
CA THR A 58 -1.12 -2.80 23.24
C THR A 58 -0.57 -4.22 23.20
N LYS A 59 0.24 -4.54 22.20
CA LYS A 59 0.89 -5.87 22.09
C LYS A 59 1.91 -6.10 23.21
N THR A 60 2.45 -5.02 23.78
CA THR A 60 3.47 -5.05 24.84
C THR A 60 2.93 -5.48 26.21
N THR A 61 1.64 -5.29 26.49
CA THR A 61 1.06 -5.60 27.80
C THR A 61 0.69 -7.07 27.99
N HIS A 62 0.47 -7.83 26.91
CA HIS A 62 -0.09 -9.19 27.00
C HIS A 62 0.72 -10.30 26.30
N LEU A 63 1.69 -9.97 25.43
CA LEU A 63 2.44 -10.96 24.65
C LEU A 63 3.95 -10.80 24.85
N LYS A 64 4.49 -11.44 25.90
CA LYS A 64 5.92 -11.37 26.27
C LYS A 64 6.88 -12.06 25.28
N SER A 65 6.36 -12.78 24.28
CA SER A 65 7.15 -13.67 23.41
C SER A 65 7.05 -13.36 21.91
N LEU A 66 6.62 -12.16 21.52
CA LEU A 66 6.62 -11.77 20.09
C LEU A 66 8.03 -11.37 19.65
N PRO A 67 8.47 -11.82 18.46
CA PRO A 67 9.73 -11.37 17.88
C PRO A 67 9.66 -9.86 17.59
N THR A 68 10.80 -9.19 17.72
CA THR A 68 10.92 -7.76 17.41
C THR A 68 10.77 -7.55 15.91
N ILE A 69 9.93 -6.59 15.52
CA ILE A 69 9.82 -6.17 14.12
C ILE A 69 11.03 -5.30 13.79
N ILE A 70 11.78 -5.68 12.76
CA ILE A 70 12.96 -4.93 12.30
C ILE A 70 12.60 -4.23 10.98
N HIS A 71 12.74 -2.90 10.98
CA HIS A 71 12.49 -2.08 9.79
C HIS A 71 13.80 -1.79 9.05
N HIS A 72 13.88 -2.20 7.79
CA HIS A 72 15.00 -1.88 6.90
C HIS A 72 14.53 -0.96 5.78
N TYR A 73 15.00 0.30 5.81
CA TYR A 73 14.73 1.26 4.75
C TYR A 73 15.86 1.25 3.73
N LYS A 74 15.51 1.04 2.46
CA LYS A 74 16.48 1.01 1.37
C LYS A 74 16.10 2.00 0.28
N LEU A 75 16.97 2.98 0.07
CA LEU A 75 16.85 3.90 -1.04
C LEU A 75 17.41 3.26 -2.30
N LEU A 76 16.60 3.21 -3.36
CA LEU A 76 16.99 2.67 -4.66
C LEU A 76 17.10 3.84 -5.65
N PRO A 77 18.28 4.08 -6.26
CA PRO A 77 18.41 5.11 -7.27
C PRO A 77 17.66 4.69 -8.54
N LEU A 78 16.96 5.64 -9.17
CA LEU A 78 16.33 5.41 -10.47
C LEU A 78 17.40 5.08 -11.52
N ASN A 79 17.04 4.22 -12.47
CA ASN A 79 17.86 4.01 -13.65
C ASN A 79 17.96 5.32 -14.47
N PRO A 80 18.98 5.50 -15.32
CA PRO A 80 19.17 6.74 -16.07
C PRO A 80 17.96 7.14 -16.93
N THR A 81 17.32 6.15 -17.58
CA THR A 81 16.17 6.35 -18.47
C THR A 81 14.94 6.87 -17.72
N MET A 82 14.50 6.19 -16.67
CA MET A 82 13.38 6.60 -15.80
C MET A 82 13.71 7.89 -15.06
N LYS A 83 14.98 8.14 -14.71
CA LYS A 83 15.39 9.42 -14.12
C LYS A 83 15.18 10.58 -15.09
N GLN A 84 15.46 10.37 -16.38
CA GLN A 84 15.19 11.37 -17.42
C GLN A 84 13.69 11.61 -17.57
N GLU A 85 12.88 10.57 -17.70
CA GLU A 85 11.42 10.67 -17.78
C GLU A 85 10.82 11.37 -16.55
N TYR A 86 11.24 10.96 -15.35
CA TYR A 86 10.84 11.59 -14.09
C TYR A 86 11.18 13.09 -14.09
N SER A 87 12.37 13.44 -14.56
CA SER A 87 12.81 14.85 -14.63
C SER A 87 11.96 15.67 -15.59
N THR A 88 11.52 15.09 -16.71
CA THR A 88 10.59 15.72 -17.65
C THR A 88 9.23 15.95 -16.99
N LEU A 89 8.62 14.91 -16.41
CA LEU A 89 7.34 15.00 -15.69
C LEU A 89 7.41 16.03 -14.54
N TYR A 90 8.52 16.09 -13.83
CA TYR A 90 8.71 17.01 -12.72
C TYR A 90 8.81 18.47 -13.18
N LYS A 91 9.41 18.75 -14.34
CA LYS A 91 9.47 20.10 -14.91
C LYS A 91 8.09 20.61 -15.35
N GLU A 92 7.19 19.72 -15.73
CA GLU A 92 5.81 20.05 -16.13
C GLU A 92 4.88 20.22 -14.91
N PHE A 93 5.25 19.67 -13.75
CA PHE A 93 4.46 19.69 -12.52
C PHE A 93 4.07 21.08 -11.99
N PRO A 94 4.92 22.13 -12.02
CA PRO A 94 4.54 23.46 -11.52
C PRO A 94 3.35 24.06 -12.27
N SER A 95 3.28 23.82 -13.58
CA SER A 95 2.22 24.31 -14.46
C SER A 95 0.85 23.69 -14.19
N SER A 96 0.78 22.61 -13.39
CA SER A 96 -0.47 21.94 -13.06
C SER A 96 -1.11 22.40 -11.75
N LYS A 97 -0.37 23.09 -10.88
CA LYS A 97 -0.93 23.63 -9.61
C LYS A 97 -2.06 24.63 -9.85
N SER A 98 -2.04 25.32 -10.99
CA SER A 98 -3.05 26.30 -11.39
C SER A 98 -4.32 25.69 -11.98
N LYS A 99 -4.32 24.39 -12.30
CA LYS A 99 -5.43 23.69 -12.97
C LYS A 99 -6.38 22.94 -12.02
N GLY A 100 -6.23 23.16 -10.71
CA GLY A 100 -7.09 22.60 -9.68
C GLY A 100 -6.58 21.28 -9.06
N PRO A 101 -7.27 20.80 -8.01
CA PRO A 101 -6.79 19.68 -7.18
C PRO A 101 -6.75 18.34 -7.93
N GLY A 102 -7.68 18.08 -8.85
CA GLY A 102 -7.69 16.83 -9.63
C GLY A 102 -6.44 16.65 -10.50
N GLU A 103 -6.08 17.69 -11.27
CA GLU A 103 -4.87 17.69 -12.11
C GLU A 103 -3.59 17.60 -11.27
N PHE A 104 -3.57 18.25 -10.10
CA PHE A 104 -2.46 18.15 -9.16
C PHE A 104 -2.22 16.71 -8.67
N PHE A 105 -3.25 16.03 -8.16
CA PHE A 105 -3.12 14.65 -7.68
C PHE A 105 -2.80 13.69 -8.83
N ARG A 106 -3.36 13.90 -10.02
CA ARG A 106 -3.03 13.12 -11.21
C ARG A 106 -1.53 13.19 -11.53
N ASN A 107 -0.94 14.39 -11.51
CA ASN A 107 0.48 14.54 -11.81
C ASN A 107 1.38 13.99 -10.68
N ILE A 108 0.93 14.04 -9.43
CA ILE A 108 1.59 13.30 -8.34
C ILE A 108 1.60 11.81 -8.63
N ASN A 109 0.47 11.24 -9.05
CA ASN A 109 0.37 9.81 -9.39
C ASN A 109 1.29 9.46 -10.56
N LYS A 110 1.36 10.29 -11.62
CA LYS A 110 2.32 10.10 -12.72
C LYS A 110 3.77 10.06 -12.22
N LEU A 111 4.17 10.99 -11.34
CA LEU A 111 5.50 10.97 -10.72
C LEU A 111 5.75 9.73 -9.87
N GLN A 112 4.74 9.25 -9.13
CA GLN A 112 4.87 8.04 -8.31
C GLN A 112 5.02 6.78 -9.17
N ILE A 113 4.16 6.62 -10.17
CA ILE A 113 4.15 5.48 -11.08
C ILE A 113 5.44 5.42 -11.90
N CYS A 114 5.95 6.57 -12.34
CA CYS A 114 7.25 6.67 -13.03
C CYS A 114 8.40 6.12 -12.16
N CYS A 115 8.35 6.27 -10.83
CA CYS A 115 9.35 5.68 -9.94
C CYS A 115 9.25 4.15 -9.81
N ASP A 116 8.10 3.57 -10.15
CA ASP A 116 7.85 2.14 -10.13
C ASP A 116 8.23 1.51 -11.47
N HIS A 117 7.58 1.95 -12.55
CA HIS A 117 7.83 1.46 -13.90
C HIS A 117 7.24 2.40 -14.98
N HIS A 118 8.00 2.68 -16.06
CA HIS A 118 7.59 3.59 -17.13
C HIS A 118 6.34 3.12 -17.91
N ILE A 119 6.24 1.82 -18.23
CA ILE A 119 5.11 1.26 -19.01
C ILE A 119 3.73 1.56 -18.41
N MET A 120 3.66 1.75 -17.10
CA MET A 120 2.41 2.02 -16.39
C MET A 120 1.89 3.45 -16.62
N LEU A 121 2.73 4.36 -17.14
CA LEU A 121 2.30 5.71 -17.51
C LEU A 121 1.34 5.69 -18.71
N ASN A 122 1.49 4.72 -19.62
CA ASN A 122 0.64 4.59 -20.80
C ASN A 122 -0.80 4.26 -20.43
N THR A 123 -1.02 3.44 -19.41
CA THR A 123 -2.38 3.16 -18.91
C THR A 123 -3.08 4.42 -18.41
N ILE A 124 -2.34 5.36 -17.82
CA ILE A 124 -2.91 6.64 -17.40
C ILE A 124 -3.27 7.50 -18.62
N ALA A 125 -2.45 7.46 -19.67
CA ALA A 125 -2.73 8.17 -20.91
C ALA A 125 -3.95 7.59 -21.66
N ASP A 126 -4.14 6.27 -21.64
CA ASP A 126 -5.32 5.62 -22.21
C ASP A 126 -6.59 6.00 -21.43
N ALA A 127 -6.52 6.03 -20.10
CA ALA A 127 -7.61 6.53 -19.26
C ALA A 127 -7.93 8.02 -19.54
N ASP A 128 -6.91 8.84 -19.80
CA ASP A 128 -7.07 10.26 -20.17
C ASP A 128 -7.85 10.42 -21.50
N LEU A 129 -7.77 9.45 -22.43
CA LEU A 129 -8.53 9.44 -23.68
C LEU A 129 -9.99 8.99 -23.48
N GLU A 130 -10.21 7.99 -22.62
CA GLU A 130 -11.55 7.47 -22.33
C GLU A 130 -12.43 8.48 -21.58
N ASP A 131 -11.86 9.21 -20.60
CA ASP A 131 -12.56 10.26 -19.85
C ASP A 131 -13.01 11.42 -20.76
N GLN A 132 -12.24 11.74 -21.80
CA GLN A 132 -12.59 12.77 -22.79
C GLN A 132 -13.68 12.30 -23.77
N MET A 133 -13.83 10.99 -23.95
CA MET A 133 -14.76 10.39 -24.93
C MET A 133 -16.10 9.95 -24.33
N GLY A 134 -16.31 10.08 -23.02
CA GLY A 134 -17.62 9.96 -22.37
C GLY A 134 -18.30 8.59 -22.52
N ARG A 135 -17.55 7.49 -22.69
CA ARG A 135 -18.12 6.13 -22.75
C ARG A 135 -18.25 5.50 -21.36
N SER A 136 -19.38 4.81 -21.16
CA SER A 136 -19.74 4.11 -19.94
C SER A 136 -18.69 3.08 -19.50
N THR A 137 -18.47 3.01 -18.19
CA THR A 137 -17.72 1.99 -17.45
C THR A 137 -17.98 0.58 -17.96
N GLN A 138 -17.07 0.08 -18.79
CA GLN A 138 -16.76 -1.35 -18.84
C GLN A 138 -15.36 -1.47 -18.25
N ASP A 139 -15.24 -2.33 -17.25
CA ASP A 139 -14.08 -2.48 -16.36
C ASP A 139 -12.86 -3.07 -17.13
N ASN A 140 -12.33 -2.29 -18.08
CA ASN A 140 -11.15 -2.62 -18.89
C ASN A 140 -9.89 -2.35 -18.07
N SER A 141 -9.79 -2.98 -16.91
CA SER A 141 -8.56 -2.97 -16.13
C SER A 141 -7.52 -3.81 -16.89
N ILE A 142 -6.80 -3.16 -17.82
CA ILE A 142 -5.79 -3.77 -18.70
C ILE A 142 -4.87 -4.63 -17.84
N THR A 143 -5.05 -5.94 -17.95
CA THR A 143 -4.23 -6.92 -17.25
C THR A 143 -3.01 -7.13 -18.12
N ILE A 144 -1.84 -6.76 -17.61
CA ILE A 144 -0.59 -6.92 -18.33
C ILE A 144 -0.29 -8.43 -18.36
N THR A 145 -0.49 -9.08 -19.51
CA THR A 145 -0.23 -10.52 -19.68
C THR A 145 1.21 -10.76 -20.13
N GLN A 146 1.75 -11.94 -19.79
CA GLN A 146 3.09 -12.41 -20.19
C GLN A 146 3.36 -12.37 -21.70
N THR A 147 2.33 -12.35 -22.53
CA THR A 147 2.43 -12.29 -24.00
C THR A 147 2.75 -10.91 -24.56
N LEU A 148 2.59 -9.84 -23.79
CA LEU A 148 2.74 -8.45 -24.26
C LEU A 148 3.96 -7.73 -23.68
N VAL A 149 4.53 -8.24 -22.59
CA VAL A 149 5.65 -7.61 -21.88
C VAL A 149 6.76 -8.61 -21.67
N ASP A 150 7.93 -8.31 -22.21
CA ASP A 150 9.13 -9.11 -22.01
C ASP A 150 9.74 -8.87 -20.62
N VAL A 151 10.61 -9.79 -20.23
CA VAL A 151 11.23 -9.74 -18.89
C VAL A 151 12.23 -8.59 -18.80
N GLU A 152 12.88 -8.24 -19.92
CA GLU A 152 13.78 -7.09 -19.99
C GLU A 152 13.06 -5.80 -19.60
N THR A 153 11.83 -5.60 -20.09
CA THR A 153 10.97 -4.48 -19.67
C THR A 153 10.73 -4.51 -18.18
N CYS A 154 10.24 -5.63 -17.61
CA CYS A 154 10.03 -5.74 -16.16
C CYS A 154 11.29 -5.41 -15.34
N MET A 155 12.46 -5.82 -15.83
CA MET A 155 13.77 -5.61 -15.18
C MET A 155 14.25 -4.15 -15.24
N MET A 156 13.63 -3.29 -16.05
CA MET A 156 13.90 -1.85 -16.00
C MET A 156 13.51 -1.24 -14.65
N SER A 157 12.54 -1.83 -13.93
CA SER A 157 12.22 -1.39 -12.57
C SER A 157 13.32 -1.80 -11.59
N ILE A 158 13.95 -0.79 -10.98
CA ILE A 158 14.97 -1.03 -9.94
C ILE A 158 14.40 -1.77 -8.72
N LYS A 159 13.09 -1.62 -8.44
CA LYS A 159 12.41 -2.30 -7.34
C LYS A 159 12.27 -3.80 -7.62
N ILE A 160 11.88 -4.18 -8.84
CA ILE A 160 11.78 -5.58 -9.27
C ILE A 160 13.17 -6.22 -9.29
N ALA A 161 14.15 -5.54 -9.89
CA ALA A 161 15.53 -6.01 -9.91
C ALA A 161 16.10 -6.21 -8.49
N HIS A 162 15.76 -5.31 -7.56
CA HIS A 162 16.17 -5.41 -6.17
C HIS A 162 15.52 -6.61 -5.44
N LEU A 163 14.22 -6.81 -5.63
CA LEU A 163 13.47 -7.95 -5.09
C LEU A 163 14.07 -9.28 -5.54
N LEU A 164 14.28 -9.45 -6.85
CA LEU A 164 14.85 -10.66 -7.42
C LEU A 164 16.25 -10.94 -6.87
N LYS A 165 17.10 -9.92 -6.80
CA LYS A 165 18.43 -10.06 -6.19
C LYS A 165 18.35 -10.52 -4.73
N GLY A 166 17.39 -10.01 -3.97
CA GLY A 166 17.13 -10.43 -2.58
C GLY A 166 16.69 -11.89 -2.49
N LEU A 167 15.71 -12.29 -3.31
CA LEU A 167 15.18 -13.66 -3.35
C LEU A 167 16.25 -14.68 -3.76
N LEU A 168 17.01 -14.40 -4.82
CA LEU A 168 18.08 -15.27 -5.29
C LEU A 168 19.20 -15.43 -4.24
N LYS A 169 19.52 -14.35 -3.50
CA LYS A 169 20.46 -14.42 -2.38
C LYS A 169 19.91 -15.29 -1.24
N ASN A 170 18.62 -15.18 -0.94
CA ASN A 170 17.98 -15.99 0.10
C ASN A 170 17.97 -17.48 -0.24
N LYS A 171 17.76 -17.85 -1.51
CA LYS A 171 17.86 -19.24 -2.00
C LYS A 171 19.23 -19.88 -1.73
N GLN A 172 20.29 -19.08 -1.78
CA GLN A 172 21.67 -19.53 -1.53
C GLN A 172 22.05 -19.55 -0.05
N SER A 173 21.16 -19.10 0.85
CA SER A 173 21.46 -19.03 2.28
C SER A 173 21.35 -20.40 2.95
N LYS A 174 22.18 -20.62 3.99
CA LYS A 174 22.19 -21.87 4.78
C LYS A 174 20.87 -22.14 5.51
N CYS A 175 20.01 -21.13 5.67
CA CYS A 175 18.77 -21.22 6.44
C CYS A 175 17.57 -21.69 5.60
N GLY A 176 17.77 -21.99 4.32
CA GLY A 176 16.71 -22.43 3.39
C GLY A 176 15.91 -21.27 2.77
N PRO A 177 15.08 -21.57 1.76
CA PRO A 177 14.21 -20.58 1.14
C PRO A 177 13.20 -20.05 2.16
N THR A 178 13.10 -18.73 2.22
CA THR A 178 12.25 -18.03 3.18
C THR A 178 11.05 -17.46 2.45
N LYS A 179 9.84 -17.76 2.94
CA LYS A 179 8.61 -17.18 2.39
C LYS A 179 8.60 -15.66 2.59
N LEU A 180 8.14 -14.96 1.57
CA LEU A 180 8.13 -13.50 1.49
C LEU A 180 6.74 -12.99 1.09
N VAL A 181 6.30 -11.90 1.72
CA VAL A 181 5.14 -11.14 1.24
C VAL A 181 5.61 -9.83 0.60
N VAL A 182 5.08 -9.52 -0.59
CA VAL A 182 5.29 -8.23 -1.27
C VAL A 182 3.98 -7.46 -1.26
N HIS A 183 4.01 -6.24 -0.72
CA HIS A 183 2.89 -5.30 -0.78
C HIS A 183 3.20 -4.18 -1.78
N MET A 184 2.29 -3.95 -2.72
CA MET A 184 2.33 -2.79 -3.62
C MET A 184 0.97 -2.10 -3.71
N GLN A 185 0.99 -0.80 -3.97
CA GLN A 185 -0.23 -0.02 -4.20
C GLN A 185 -0.85 -0.32 -5.56
N TRP A 186 -0.05 -0.36 -6.63
CA TRP A 186 -0.53 -0.51 -8.00
C TRP A 186 -0.65 -1.98 -8.41
N THR A 187 -1.85 -2.40 -8.81
CA THR A 187 -2.12 -3.77 -9.25
C THR A 187 -1.37 -4.16 -10.52
N GLN A 188 -1.21 -3.24 -11.47
CA GLN A 188 -0.41 -3.47 -12.68
C GLN A 188 1.07 -3.74 -12.36
N PHE A 189 1.61 -3.11 -11.32
CA PHE A 189 2.97 -3.41 -10.88
C PHE A 189 3.08 -4.81 -10.25
N LEU A 190 2.01 -5.30 -9.59
CA LEU A 190 1.94 -6.69 -9.13
C LEU A 190 2.03 -7.66 -10.31
N ASP A 191 1.40 -7.34 -11.43
CA ASP A 191 1.47 -8.16 -12.66
C ASP A 191 2.91 -8.22 -13.20
N LEU A 192 3.60 -7.07 -13.27
CA LEU A 192 5.02 -7.01 -13.68
C LEU A 192 5.93 -7.82 -12.75
N ILE A 193 5.70 -7.75 -11.42
CA ILE A 193 6.41 -8.59 -10.46
C ILE A 193 6.14 -10.08 -10.75
N GLY A 194 4.88 -10.47 -10.96
CA GLY A 194 4.50 -11.86 -11.25
C GLY A 194 5.17 -12.40 -12.50
N ILE A 195 5.23 -11.61 -13.59
CA ILE A 195 5.95 -11.95 -14.82
C ILE A 195 7.44 -12.18 -14.53
N ALA A 196 8.07 -11.25 -13.82
CA ALA A 196 9.50 -11.32 -13.52
C ALA A 196 9.84 -12.52 -12.61
N LEU A 197 9.02 -12.82 -11.60
CA LEU A 197 9.19 -14.00 -10.74
C LEU A 197 9.03 -15.31 -11.52
N ALA A 198 8.00 -15.41 -12.38
CA ALA A 198 7.74 -16.59 -13.19
C ALA A 198 8.91 -16.91 -14.13
N HIS A 199 9.49 -15.89 -14.78
CA HIS A 199 10.66 -16.06 -15.63
C HIS A 199 11.89 -16.57 -14.87
N HIS A 200 12.05 -16.19 -13.61
CA HIS A 200 13.12 -16.68 -12.74
C HIS A 200 12.78 -17.97 -11.99
N SER A 201 11.71 -18.67 -12.41
CA SER A 201 11.24 -19.92 -11.78
C SER A 201 11.00 -19.77 -10.27
N ILE A 202 10.47 -18.63 -9.86
CA ILE A 202 10.03 -18.37 -8.48
C ILE A 202 8.51 -18.48 -8.46
N LEU A 203 7.98 -19.50 -7.80
CA LEU A 203 6.54 -19.69 -7.69
C LEU A 203 5.97 -18.65 -6.71
N SER A 204 4.92 -17.96 -7.15
CA SER A 204 4.26 -16.91 -6.38
C SER A 204 2.75 -16.98 -6.44
N GLY A 205 2.08 -16.66 -5.34
CA GLY A 205 0.65 -16.35 -5.30
C GLY A 205 0.40 -14.85 -5.48
N LYS A 206 -0.77 -14.48 -6.04
CA LYS A 206 -1.22 -13.08 -6.17
C LYS A 206 -2.60 -12.91 -5.54
N ILE A 207 -2.76 -11.90 -4.68
CA ILE A 207 -4.04 -11.49 -4.09
C ILE A 207 -4.24 -10.00 -4.35
N ASP A 208 -5.30 -9.65 -5.07
CA ASP A 208 -5.73 -8.26 -5.26
C ASP A 208 -7.25 -8.15 -5.19
N GLY A 209 -7.80 -6.95 -5.36
CA GLY A 209 -9.24 -6.73 -5.24
C GLY A 209 -10.08 -7.31 -6.37
N LYS A 210 -9.45 -7.91 -7.40
CA LYS A 210 -10.15 -8.45 -8.58
C LYS A 210 -10.55 -9.91 -8.41
N ILE A 211 -9.95 -10.62 -7.46
CA ILE A 211 -10.21 -12.05 -7.24
C ILE A 211 -11.36 -12.27 -6.25
N THR A 212 -12.04 -13.41 -6.37
CA THR A 212 -13.10 -13.80 -5.44
C THR A 212 -12.53 -14.32 -4.13
N ALA A 213 -13.34 -14.30 -3.06
CA ALA A 213 -12.95 -14.82 -1.74
C ALA A 213 -12.47 -16.28 -1.80
N GLN A 214 -13.10 -17.13 -2.62
CA GLN A 214 -12.69 -18.53 -2.80
C GLN A 214 -11.31 -18.67 -3.47
N VAL A 215 -11.02 -17.81 -4.45
CA VAL A 215 -9.70 -17.80 -5.13
C VAL A 215 -8.63 -17.27 -4.17
N GLN A 216 -8.97 -16.24 -3.39
CA GLN A 216 -8.10 -15.69 -2.35
C GLN A 216 -7.74 -16.74 -1.29
N GLU A 217 -8.73 -17.48 -0.80
CA GLU A 217 -8.52 -18.56 0.19
C GLU A 217 -7.59 -19.64 -0.38
N LYS A 218 -7.84 -20.13 -1.60
CA LYS A 218 -6.95 -21.09 -2.28
C LYS A 218 -5.53 -20.56 -2.48
N ALA A 219 -5.38 -19.29 -2.83
CA ALA A 219 -4.06 -18.67 -2.99
C ALA A 219 -3.30 -18.60 -1.67
N LEU A 220 -3.99 -18.29 -0.56
CA LEU A 220 -3.44 -18.32 0.79
C LEU A 220 -3.06 -19.75 1.19
N GLU A 221 -3.97 -20.71 1.04
CA GLU A 221 -3.71 -22.12 1.35
C GLU A 221 -2.50 -22.67 0.59
N ASN A 222 -2.39 -22.37 -0.71
CA ASN A 222 -1.22 -22.71 -1.50
C ASN A 222 0.03 -22.03 -0.94
N PHE A 223 -0.02 -20.73 -0.62
CA PHE A 223 1.10 -20.03 0.00
C PHE A 223 1.44 -20.55 1.40
N PHE A 224 0.52 -21.13 2.16
CA PHE A 224 0.80 -21.76 3.44
C PHE A 224 1.45 -23.13 3.28
N ASN A 225 0.80 -24.01 2.51
CA ASN A 225 1.09 -25.44 2.49
C ASN A 225 2.13 -25.83 1.44
N ASN A 226 2.30 -25.06 0.37
CA ASN A 226 3.26 -25.36 -0.67
C ASN A 226 4.64 -24.77 -0.30
N PRO A 227 5.69 -25.60 -0.08
CA PRO A 227 7.04 -25.11 0.21
C PRO A 227 7.71 -24.44 -1.00
N GLU A 228 7.28 -24.74 -2.22
CA GLU A 228 7.79 -24.14 -3.45
C GLU A 228 7.23 -22.73 -3.68
N CYS A 229 6.07 -22.41 -3.08
CA CYS A 229 5.47 -21.08 -3.18
C CYS A 229 6.20 -20.12 -2.24
N GLU A 230 7.19 -19.41 -2.79
CA GLU A 230 8.11 -18.57 -2.04
C GLU A 230 7.58 -17.15 -1.79
N VAL A 231 6.74 -16.64 -2.70
CA VAL A 231 6.32 -15.23 -2.69
C VAL A 231 4.80 -15.10 -2.72
N LEU A 232 4.24 -14.30 -1.82
CA LEU A 232 2.87 -13.84 -1.93
C LEU A 232 2.85 -12.36 -2.28
N ILE A 233 2.32 -12.04 -3.45
CA ILE A 233 2.18 -10.68 -3.96
C ILE A 233 0.78 -10.18 -3.62
N THR A 234 0.67 -9.05 -2.94
CA THR A 234 -0.63 -8.52 -2.50
C THR A 234 -0.76 -7.02 -2.73
N SER A 235 -1.98 -6.55 -3.00
CA SER A 235 -2.25 -5.11 -2.99
C SER A 235 -2.36 -4.59 -1.56
N ILE A 236 -2.00 -3.33 -1.31
CA ILE A 236 -2.19 -2.73 0.04
C ILE A 236 -3.65 -2.77 0.48
N ALA A 237 -4.58 -2.53 -0.45
CA ALA A 237 -6.01 -2.54 -0.16
C ALA A 237 -6.47 -3.91 0.38
N THR A 238 -5.99 -5.00 -0.22
CA THR A 238 -6.33 -6.36 0.23
C THR A 238 -5.53 -6.80 1.46
N ALA A 239 -4.30 -6.33 1.61
CA ALA A 239 -3.53 -6.57 2.84
C ALA A 239 -4.20 -5.95 4.08
N GLY A 240 -4.88 -4.81 3.90
CA GLY A 240 -5.58 -4.10 4.96
C GLY A 240 -6.89 -4.73 5.44
N THR A 241 -7.39 -5.79 4.79
CA THR A 241 -8.67 -6.42 5.15
C THR A 241 -8.57 -7.52 6.22
N GLY A 242 -7.39 -7.71 6.81
CA GLY A 242 -7.20 -8.67 7.91
C GLY A 242 -6.75 -10.06 7.47
N LEU A 243 -5.95 -10.15 6.41
CA LEU A 243 -5.29 -11.40 6.02
C LEU A 243 -4.43 -11.93 7.18
N ASN A 244 -4.72 -13.15 7.63
CA ASN A 244 -3.90 -13.83 8.62
C ASN A 244 -2.76 -14.57 7.91
N ILE A 245 -1.55 -14.01 7.90
CA ILE A 245 -0.37 -14.60 7.25
C ILE A 245 0.69 -14.88 8.33
N THR A 246 0.87 -16.15 8.70
CA THR A 246 1.81 -16.57 9.76
C THR A 246 3.02 -17.35 9.25
N CYS A 247 3.05 -17.72 7.97
CA CYS A 247 4.12 -18.54 7.37
C CYS A 247 5.29 -17.72 6.80
N THR A 248 5.28 -16.41 6.96
CA THR A 248 6.33 -15.48 6.48
C THR A 248 7.05 -14.82 7.65
N ASN A 249 8.34 -14.52 7.49
CA ASN A 249 9.11 -13.69 8.41
C ASN A 249 9.66 -12.42 7.73
N MET A 250 9.37 -12.22 6.44
CA MET A 250 9.88 -11.11 5.65
C MET A 250 8.75 -10.45 4.85
N VAL A 251 8.74 -9.12 4.85
CA VAL A 251 7.75 -8.31 4.15
C VAL A 251 8.47 -7.21 3.36
N TYR A 252 8.21 -7.14 2.06
CA TYR A 252 8.67 -6.05 1.20
C TYR A 252 7.50 -5.09 0.98
N LEU A 253 7.63 -3.89 1.54
CA LEU A 253 6.71 -2.80 1.29
C LEU A 253 7.29 -1.93 0.16
N MET A 254 6.78 -2.08 -1.06
CA MET A 254 7.33 -1.42 -2.26
C MET A 254 6.72 -0.05 -2.56
N VAL A 255 5.95 0.50 -1.65
CA VAL A 255 5.32 1.82 -1.83
C VAL A 255 6.22 2.95 -1.35
N ARG A 256 5.74 4.18 -1.53
CA ARG A 256 6.35 5.35 -0.91
C ARG A 256 6.49 5.07 0.59
N GLY A 257 7.74 5.10 1.08
CA GLY A 257 8.00 5.00 2.51
C GLY A 257 7.17 6.04 3.25
N PRO A 258 6.66 5.72 4.46
CA PRO A 258 5.81 6.65 5.18
C PRO A 258 6.53 8.00 5.24
N PRO A 259 5.82 9.11 4.97
CA PRO A 259 6.36 10.40 5.40
C PRO A 259 6.73 10.25 6.88
N LYS A 260 7.85 10.84 7.32
CA LYS A 260 8.28 10.81 8.72
C LYS A 260 7.23 11.50 9.60
N PHE A 261 6.10 10.85 9.84
CA PHE A 261 5.08 11.24 10.78
C PHE A 261 5.08 10.16 11.85
N HIS A 262 5.56 10.57 13.01
CA HIS A 262 5.48 9.84 14.26
C HIS A 262 4.03 9.39 14.48
N CYS A 263 3.78 8.09 14.40
CA CYS A 263 2.64 7.47 15.05
C CYS A 263 2.94 7.31 16.55
N ASP A 264 3.37 8.39 17.22
CA ASP A 264 3.65 8.42 18.67
C ASP A 264 2.57 9.20 19.42
N PHE A 265 1.34 9.27 18.86
CA PHE A 265 0.20 9.86 19.58
C PHE A 265 -0.36 8.94 20.67
N TRP A 266 0.10 7.69 20.76
CA TRP A 266 -0.43 6.67 21.67
C TRP A 266 0.63 6.02 22.57
N THR A 267 1.73 6.72 22.80
CA THR A 267 2.71 6.44 23.86
C THR A 267 2.69 7.58 24.85
#